data_AF-A0A950GE52-F1
#
_entry.id   AF-A0A950GE52-F1
#
_cell.length_a   1.000
_cell.length_b   1.000
_cell.length_c   1.000
_cell.angle_alpha   90.00
_cell.angle_beta   90.00
_cell.angle_gamma   90.00
#
_symmetry.space_group_name_H-M   'P 1'
#
loop_
_entity.id
_entity.type
_entity.pdbx_description
1 polymer ?
#
loop_
_entity_poly.entity_id
_entity_poly.type
_entity_poly.pdbx_seq_one_letter_code
_entity_poly.pdbx_strand_id
1 'polypeptide(L)'
;MTEAFFLNTYGSPLLQAAVGLGTDAPAQRRRIARDLSREVAAEHIVDQLRHHIDRGGIADAVLRSLIYIRGPEGKVDERGYRAIQEVNASLPEKARIGLNRLKESIRNQYFLMMLNEEQAVAAIPKLLPDDRRQRDLALAAVRRIAGAPGDLHGDEKTRLARIEELFASTGRALPSPDRQAALAQG
;
A
#
# COMPACT_ATOMS: atom_id res chain seq x y z
N MET A 1 35.30 28.14 -53.66
CA MET A 1 35.90 27.81 -52.35
C MET A 1 35.33 28.75 -51.29
N THR A 2 34.09 28.54 -50.84
CA THR A 2 33.39 29.46 -49.91
C THR A 2 32.35 28.78 -49.00
N GLU A 3 32.36 27.44 -48.87
CA GLU A 3 31.46 26.72 -47.93
C GLU A 3 32.18 26.17 -46.68
N ALA A 4 33.50 26.02 -46.72
CA ALA A 4 34.27 25.47 -45.60
C ALA A 4 34.47 26.47 -44.43
N PHE A 5 34.42 27.79 -44.69
CA PHE A 5 34.57 28.82 -43.65
C PHE A 5 33.27 29.11 -42.88
N PHE A 6 32.10 28.82 -43.48
CA PHE A 6 30.80 29.06 -42.85
C PHE A 6 30.52 28.03 -41.74
N LEU A 7 30.86 26.77 -41.97
CA LEU A 7 30.70 25.68 -41.00
C LEU A 7 31.67 25.79 -39.80
N ASN A 8 32.85 26.39 -39.99
CA ASN A 8 33.85 26.49 -38.91
C ASN A 8 33.59 27.68 -37.96
N THR A 9 32.85 28.70 -38.41
CA THR A 9 32.49 29.87 -37.58
C THR A 9 31.27 29.59 -36.67
N TYR A 10 30.34 28.74 -37.10
CA TYR A 10 29.12 28.40 -36.34
C TYR A 10 29.13 27.00 -35.68
N GLY A 11 30.13 26.16 -35.97
CA GLY A 11 30.29 24.83 -35.38
C GLY A 11 31.16 24.77 -34.11
N SER A 12 31.42 25.91 -33.45
CA SER A 12 32.31 25.98 -32.29
C SER A 12 31.65 25.40 -31.02
N PRO A 13 32.20 24.31 -30.42
CA PRO A 13 31.70 23.74 -29.17
C PRO A 13 31.76 24.72 -27.99
N LEU A 14 32.66 25.72 -28.06
CA LEU A 14 32.83 26.74 -27.03
C LEU A 14 31.68 27.78 -27.06
N LEU A 15 31.10 28.06 -28.23
CA LEU A 15 29.94 28.95 -28.36
C LEU A 15 28.65 28.25 -27.88
N GLN A 16 28.52 26.94 -28.11
CA GLN A 16 27.43 26.11 -27.59
C GLN A 16 27.45 26.04 -26.05
N ALA A 17 28.63 26.02 -25.43
CA ALA A 17 28.77 26.05 -23.97
C ALA A 17 28.37 27.40 -23.36
N ALA A 18 28.61 28.52 -24.05
CA ALA A 18 28.30 29.87 -23.55
C ALA A 18 26.80 30.22 -23.58
N VAL A 19 26.02 29.59 -24.47
CA VAL A 19 24.55 29.74 -24.55
C VAL A 19 23.77 28.63 -23.83
N GLY A 20 24.46 27.76 -23.06
CA GLY A 20 23.83 26.67 -22.31
C GLY A 20 23.39 25.46 -23.15
N LEU A 21 23.80 25.38 -24.42
CA LEU A 21 23.52 24.26 -25.34
C LEU A 21 24.66 23.21 -25.33
N GLY A 22 25.46 23.17 -24.26
CA GLY A 22 26.49 22.16 -24.06
C GLY A 22 25.86 20.81 -23.69
N THR A 23 25.86 19.88 -24.65
CA THR A 23 25.45 18.47 -24.57
C THR A 23 24.97 18.00 -23.20
N ASP A 24 23.66 17.92 -23.02
CA ASP A 24 22.97 17.40 -21.84
C ASP A 24 23.31 15.93 -21.50
N ALA A 25 24.14 15.24 -22.30
CA ALA A 25 24.48 13.83 -22.14
C ALA A 25 24.95 13.40 -20.72
N PRO A 26 25.76 14.16 -19.96
CA PRO A 26 26.11 13.79 -18.58
C PRO A 26 25.03 14.17 -17.56
N ALA A 27 24.23 15.21 -17.80
CA ALA A 27 23.08 15.56 -16.95
C ALA A 27 21.93 14.55 -17.14
N GLN A 28 21.63 14.20 -18.38
CA GLN A 28 20.67 13.18 -18.80
C GLN A 28 21.08 11.79 -18.33
N ARG A 29 22.36 11.38 -18.46
CA ARG A 29 22.85 10.12 -17.87
C ARG A 29 22.70 10.09 -16.35
N ARG A 30 23.00 11.18 -15.64
CA ARG A 30 22.78 11.27 -14.18
C ARG A 30 21.31 11.25 -13.81
N ARG A 31 20.42 11.74 -14.67
CA ARG A 31 18.96 11.68 -14.47
C ARG A 31 18.45 10.26 -14.70
N ILE A 32 18.81 9.62 -15.81
CA ILE A 32 18.50 8.22 -16.12
C ILE A 32 19.03 7.29 -15.02
N ALA A 33 20.28 7.47 -14.56
CA ALA A 33 20.83 6.66 -13.48
C ALA A 33 20.10 6.86 -12.14
N ARG A 34 19.66 8.10 -11.84
CA ARG A 34 18.84 8.38 -10.65
C ARG A 34 17.45 7.79 -10.77
N ASP A 35 16.85 7.87 -11.94
CA ASP A 35 15.51 7.32 -12.21
C ASP A 35 15.55 5.78 -12.16
N LEU A 36 16.57 5.15 -12.75
CA LEU A 36 16.80 3.70 -12.63
C LEU A 36 17.07 3.28 -11.18
N SER A 37 17.85 4.07 -10.42
CA SER A 37 18.08 3.78 -8.99
C SER A 37 16.80 3.89 -8.16
N ARG A 38 15.92 4.84 -8.50
CA ARG A 38 14.60 4.99 -7.87
C ARG A 38 13.67 3.84 -8.24
N GLU A 39 13.70 3.40 -9.48
CA GLU A 39 12.91 2.28 -9.98
C GLU A 39 13.33 0.97 -9.30
N VAL A 40 14.64 0.68 -9.25
CA VAL A 40 15.18 -0.48 -8.53
C VAL A 40 14.88 -0.41 -7.02
N ALA A 41 14.95 0.78 -6.41
CA ALA A 41 14.57 0.95 -5.00
C ALA A 41 13.06 0.73 -4.79
N ALA A 42 12.22 1.19 -5.72
CA ALA A 42 10.78 0.97 -5.69
C ALA A 42 10.44 -0.52 -5.86
N GLU A 43 11.09 -1.21 -6.80
CA GLU A 43 10.96 -2.66 -7.00
C GLU A 43 11.35 -3.44 -5.74
N HIS A 44 12.47 -3.11 -5.10
CA HIS A 44 12.86 -3.73 -3.84
C HIS A 44 11.83 -3.49 -2.73
N ILE A 45 11.28 -2.28 -2.62
CA ILE A 45 10.22 -1.98 -1.64
C ILE A 45 8.97 -2.79 -1.94
N VAL A 46 8.57 -2.89 -3.21
CA VAL A 46 7.43 -3.70 -3.67
C VAL A 46 7.62 -5.18 -3.34
N ASP A 47 8.79 -5.74 -3.59
CA ASP A 47 9.09 -7.14 -3.29
C ASP A 47 9.18 -7.39 -1.78
N GLN A 48 9.78 -6.48 -1.01
CA GLN A 48 9.74 -6.55 0.45
C GLN A 48 8.29 -6.53 0.96
N LEU A 49 7.47 -5.60 0.46
CA LEU A 49 6.05 -5.52 0.82
C LEU A 49 5.31 -6.81 0.46
N ARG A 50 5.53 -7.37 -0.73
CA ARG A 50 4.97 -8.67 -1.14
C ARG A 50 5.36 -9.80 -0.19
N HIS A 51 6.62 -9.87 0.24
CA HIS A 51 7.06 -10.85 1.23
C HIS A 51 6.42 -10.65 2.61
N HIS A 52 5.91 -9.44 2.89
CA HIS A 52 5.22 -9.10 4.12
C HIS A 52 3.68 -9.17 4.03
N ILE A 53 3.08 -9.47 2.87
CA ILE A 53 1.62 -9.58 2.72
C ILE A 53 1.02 -10.60 3.70
N ASP A 54 1.67 -11.75 3.83
CA ASP A 54 1.25 -12.87 4.67
C ASP A 54 1.91 -12.87 6.06
N ARG A 55 2.79 -11.88 6.35
CA ARG A 55 3.53 -11.81 7.62
C ARG A 55 3.00 -10.65 8.45
N GLY A 56 2.69 -10.92 9.70
CA GLY A 56 2.13 -9.95 10.62
C GLY A 56 1.26 -10.63 11.66
N GLY A 57 0.37 -9.86 12.28
CA GLY A 57 -0.57 -10.41 13.24
C GLY A 57 -1.95 -9.77 13.17
N ILE A 58 -2.72 -9.99 14.22
CA ILE A 58 -4.11 -9.53 14.31
C ILE A 58 -4.27 -8.02 14.10
N ALA A 59 -3.28 -7.22 14.52
CA ALA A 59 -3.28 -5.77 14.30
C ALA A 59 -3.18 -5.39 12.82
N ASP A 60 -2.35 -6.11 12.05
CA ASP A 60 -2.22 -5.91 10.61
C ASP A 60 -3.50 -6.31 9.88
N ALA A 61 -4.16 -7.40 10.31
CA ALA A 61 -5.46 -7.81 9.80
C ALA A 61 -6.51 -6.72 10.02
N VAL A 62 -6.58 -6.14 11.24
CA VAL A 62 -7.53 -5.06 11.55
C VAL A 62 -7.26 -3.82 10.70
N LEU A 63 -6.02 -3.35 10.62
CA LEU A 63 -5.67 -2.18 9.81
C LEU A 63 -6.01 -2.38 8.34
N ARG A 64 -5.65 -3.55 7.80
CA ARG A 64 -5.92 -3.89 6.40
C ARG A 64 -7.42 -3.93 6.10
N SER A 65 -8.23 -4.50 7.00
CA SER A 65 -9.69 -4.48 6.89
C SER A 65 -10.25 -3.06 6.86
N LEU A 66 -9.78 -2.18 7.75
CA LEU A 66 -10.26 -0.80 7.81
C LEU A 66 -9.94 -0.01 6.55
N ILE A 67 -8.73 -0.16 6.02
CA ILE A 67 -8.30 0.46 4.77
C ILE A 67 -9.15 -0.07 3.61
N TYR A 68 -9.39 -1.38 3.55
CA TYR A 68 -10.21 -1.98 2.51
C TYR A 68 -11.65 -1.46 2.55
N ILE A 69 -12.30 -1.47 3.71
CA ILE A 69 -13.70 -1.06 3.87
C ILE A 69 -13.91 0.39 3.42
N ARG A 70 -13.00 1.29 3.77
CA ARG A 70 -13.08 2.71 3.39
C ARG A 70 -12.59 2.98 1.96
N GLY A 71 -11.80 2.08 1.39
CA GLY A 71 -11.28 2.18 0.04
C GLY A 71 -10.16 3.22 -0.12
N PRO A 72 -9.51 3.26 -1.30
CA PRO A 72 -8.35 4.12 -1.56
C PRO A 72 -8.69 5.62 -1.58
N GLU A 73 -9.93 5.98 -1.93
CA GLU A 73 -10.44 7.35 -1.85
C GLU A 73 -11.07 7.69 -0.49
N GLY A 74 -11.31 6.67 0.35
CA GLY A 74 -11.73 6.85 1.72
C GLY A 74 -10.62 7.56 2.47
N LYS A 75 -10.77 8.88 2.64
CA LYS A 75 -9.92 9.63 3.56
C LYS A 75 -10.09 8.96 4.92
N VAL A 76 -9.01 8.37 5.44
CA VAL A 76 -8.89 8.15 6.88
C VAL A 76 -8.86 9.54 7.48
N ASP A 77 -10.04 10.03 7.82
CA ASP A 77 -10.20 11.31 8.46
C ASP A 77 -9.59 11.27 9.86
N GLU A 78 -9.58 12.42 10.52
CA GLU A 78 -9.07 12.49 11.89
C GLU A 78 -9.82 11.55 12.83
N ARG A 79 -11.09 11.20 12.52
CA ARG A 79 -11.94 10.31 13.32
C ARG A 79 -11.50 8.86 13.22
N GLY A 80 -11.25 8.36 12.01
CA GLY A 80 -10.70 7.01 11.80
C GLY A 80 -9.34 6.84 12.45
N TYR A 81 -8.48 7.86 12.35
CA TYR A 81 -7.18 7.86 13.03
C TYR A 81 -7.32 7.90 14.56
N ARG A 82 -8.22 8.72 15.11
CA ARG A 82 -8.53 8.74 16.56
C ARG A 82 -9.08 7.41 17.04
N ALA A 83 -9.97 6.77 16.31
CA ALA A 83 -10.50 5.47 16.66
C ALA A 83 -9.41 4.37 16.70
N ILE A 84 -8.45 4.40 15.78
CA ILE A 84 -7.27 3.52 15.82
C ILE A 84 -6.39 3.83 17.04
N GLN A 85 -6.19 5.11 17.37
CA GLN A 85 -5.45 5.51 18.58
C GLN A 85 -6.15 5.05 19.86
N GLU A 86 -7.47 5.18 19.94
CA GLU A 86 -8.28 4.70 21.08
C GLU A 86 -8.16 3.19 21.24
N VAL A 87 -8.20 2.43 20.14
CA VAL A 87 -7.99 0.98 20.18
C VAL A 87 -6.59 0.65 20.70
N ASN A 88 -5.56 1.32 20.19
CA ASN A 88 -4.19 1.13 20.69
C ASN A 88 -4.06 1.52 22.17
N ALA A 89 -4.73 2.58 22.63
CA ALA A 89 -4.74 3.01 24.03
C ALA A 89 -5.47 2.01 24.95
N SER A 90 -6.51 1.33 24.43
CA SER A 90 -7.27 0.31 25.16
C SER A 90 -6.51 -1.00 25.37
N LEU A 91 -5.40 -1.22 24.65
CA LEU A 91 -4.53 -2.37 24.85
C LEU A 91 -3.74 -2.25 26.17
N PRO A 92 -3.40 -3.39 26.82
CA PRO A 92 -2.47 -3.42 27.94
C PRO A 92 -1.16 -2.72 27.56
N GLU A 93 -0.52 -2.03 28.50
CA GLU A 93 0.67 -1.19 28.23
C GLU A 93 1.78 -1.92 27.44
N LYS A 94 2.04 -3.18 27.82
CA LYS A 94 2.99 -4.09 27.13
C LYS A 94 2.65 -4.41 25.66
N ALA A 95 1.40 -4.23 25.26
CA ALA A 95 0.88 -4.49 23.92
C ALA A 95 0.60 -3.20 23.13
N ARG A 96 0.74 -2.03 23.76
CA ARG A 96 0.62 -0.74 23.07
C ARG A 96 1.80 -0.55 22.14
N ILE A 97 1.52 -0.12 20.91
CA ILE A 97 2.55 0.30 19.98
C ILE A 97 2.75 1.81 20.06
N GLY A 98 4.01 2.25 20.07
CA GLY A 98 4.34 3.67 20.02
C GLY A 98 3.80 4.34 18.75
N LEU A 99 3.47 5.62 18.83
CA LEU A 99 2.84 6.38 17.75
C LEU A 99 3.58 6.27 16.41
N ASN A 100 4.92 6.30 16.43
CA ASN A 100 5.75 6.18 15.23
C ASN A 100 5.58 4.81 14.56
N ARG A 101 5.58 3.74 15.35
CA ARG A 101 5.39 2.37 14.86
C ARG A 101 3.97 2.15 14.34
N LEU A 102 2.97 2.75 15.00
CA LEU A 102 1.59 2.73 14.52
C LEU A 102 1.46 3.42 13.15
N LYS A 103 2.05 4.61 12.99
CA LYS A 103 2.08 5.35 11.70
C LYS A 103 2.77 4.56 10.59
N GLU A 104 3.89 3.92 10.91
CA GLU A 104 4.63 3.06 9.98
C GLU A 104 3.77 1.85 9.55
N SER A 105 3.12 1.18 10.51
CA SER A 105 2.22 0.06 10.23
C SER A 105 1.07 0.46 9.31
N ILE A 106 0.41 1.59 9.59
CA ILE A 106 -0.68 2.12 8.74
C ILE A 106 -0.18 2.39 7.33
N ARG A 107 0.97 3.06 7.19
CA ARG A 107 1.57 3.37 5.89
C ARG A 107 1.88 2.10 5.09
N ASN A 108 2.47 1.09 5.74
CA ASN A 108 2.79 -0.18 5.10
C ASN A 108 1.53 -0.90 4.62
N GLN A 109 0.48 -0.99 5.46
CA GLN A 109 -0.79 -1.61 5.06
C GLN A 109 -1.49 -0.84 3.92
N TYR A 110 -1.37 0.49 3.89
CA TYR A 110 -1.91 1.32 2.80
C TYR A 110 -1.18 1.05 1.47
N PHE A 111 0.16 0.99 1.49
CA PHE A 111 0.93 0.67 0.29
C PHE A 111 0.68 -0.76 -0.22
N LEU A 112 0.44 -1.72 0.68
CA LEU A 112 0.01 -3.06 0.28
C LEU A 112 -1.32 -3.03 -0.48
N MET A 113 -2.27 -2.23 -0.01
CA MET A 113 -3.56 -2.06 -0.68
C MET A 113 -3.42 -1.42 -2.06
N MET A 114 -2.57 -0.40 -2.19
CA MET A 114 -2.28 0.23 -3.48
C MET A 114 -1.59 -0.70 -4.47
N LEU A 115 -0.70 -1.58 -3.98
CA LEU A 115 0.06 -2.48 -4.82
C LEU A 115 -0.80 -3.62 -5.37
N ASN A 116 -1.55 -4.30 -4.49
CA ASN A 116 -2.46 -5.37 -4.86
C ASN A 116 -3.53 -5.57 -3.76
N GLU A 117 -4.63 -4.83 -3.87
CA GLU A 117 -5.76 -4.87 -2.95
C GLU A 117 -6.30 -6.30 -2.75
N GLU A 118 -6.55 -7.03 -3.83
CA GLU A 118 -7.09 -8.39 -3.78
C GLU A 118 -6.18 -9.37 -3.04
N GLN A 119 -4.88 -9.34 -3.35
CA GLN A 119 -3.91 -10.21 -2.67
C GLN A 119 -3.77 -9.86 -1.18
N ALA A 120 -3.76 -8.57 -0.86
CA ALA A 120 -3.68 -8.12 0.53
C ALA A 120 -4.90 -8.58 1.32
N VAL A 121 -6.11 -8.39 0.79
CA VAL A 121 -7.37 -8.79 1.43
C VAL A 121 -7.46 -10.31 1.59
N ALA A 122 -7.09 -11.08 0.56
CA ALA A 122 -7.09 -12.55 0.61
C ALA A 122 -6.12 -13.13 1.64
N ALA A 123 -5.10 -12.37 2.06
CA ALA A 123 -4.14 -12.77 3.07
C ALA A 123 -4.60 -12.55 4.51
N ILE A 124 -5.69 -11.80 4.75
CA ILE A 124 -6.22 -11.50 6.09
C ILE A 124 -6.38 -12.76 6.96
N PRO A 125 -6.96 -13.89 6.49
CA PRO A 125 -7.12 -15.09 7.32
C PRO A 125 -5.81 -15.67 7.86
N LYS A 126 -4.67 -15.44 7.19
CA LYS A 126 -3.34 -15.90 7.61
C LYS A 126 -2.73 -15.03 8.71
N LEU A 127 -3.19 -13.79 8.84
CA LEU A 127 -2.73 -12.84 9.87
C LEU A 127 -3.50 -13.01 11.18
N LEU A 128 -4.64 -13.71 11.14
CA LEU A 128 -5.51 -13.92 12.29
C LEU A 128 -5.03 -15.13 13.10
N PRO A 129 -5.03 -15.05 14.44
CA PRO A 129 -4.69 -16.18 15.30
C PRO A 129 -5.75 -17.28 15.17
N ASP A 130 -5.40 -18.53 15.49
CA ASP A 130 -6.38 -19.64 15.50
C ASP A 130 -7.45 -19.48 16.61
N ASP A 131 -7.17 -18.66 17.63
CA ASP A 131 -8.10 -18.37 18.72
C ASP A 131 -9.32 -17.58 18.22
N ARG A 132 -10.48 -18.25 18.22
CA ARG A 132 -11.75 -17.68 17.79
C ARG A 132 -12.16 -16.45 18.60
N ARG A 133 -11.91 -16.43 19.91
CA ARG A 133 -12.27 -15.28 20.75
C ARG A 133 -11.48 -14.04 20.36
N GLN A 134 -10.20 -14.20 20.05
CA GLN A 134 -9.37 -13.09 19.57
C GLN A 134 -9.84 -12.57 18.21
N ARG A 135 -10.24 -13.46 17.30
CA ARG A 135 -10.83 -13.08 16.00
C ARG A 135 -12.12 -12.29 16.17
N ASP A 136 -13.03 -12.75 17.03
CA ASP A 136 -14.31 -12.09 17.26
C ASP A 136 -14.12 -10.70 17.87
N LEU A 137 -13.17 -10.55 18.81
CA LEU A 137 -12.80 -9.25 19.39
C LEU A 137 -12.22 -8.30 18.33
N ALA A 138 -11.34 -8.81 17.46
CA ALA A 138 -10.77 -8.01 16.38
C ALA A 138 -11.83 -7.59 15.35
N LEU A 139 -12.76 -8.48 14.99
CA LEU A 139 -13.87 -8.15 14.10
C LEU A 139 -14.81 -7.10 14.71
N ALA A 140 -15.09 -7.21 16.01
CA ALA A 140 -15.86 -6.20 16.73
C ALA A 140 -15.17 -4.82 16.71
N ALA A 141 -13.84 -4.80 16.87
CA ALA A 141 -13.06 -3.56 16.72
C ALA A 141 -13.16 -2.99 15.31
N VAL A 142 -13.04 -3.82 14.26
CA VAL A 142 -13.21 -3.39 12.86
C VAL A 142 -14.58 -2.76 12.65
N ARG A 143 -15.67 -3.43 13.05
CA ARG A 143 -17.04 -2.91 12.92
C ARG A 143 -17.21 -1.56 13.62
N ARG A 144 -16.72 -1.45 14.86
CA ARG A 144 -16.82 -0.22 15.65
C ARG A 144 -16.07 0.94 15.01
N ILE A 145 -14.83 0.72 14.58
CA ILE A 145 -14.00 1.78 13.97
C ILE A 145 -14.53 2.14 12.59
N ALA A 146 -14.92 1.13 11.80
CA ALA A 146 -15.54 1.35 10.50
C ALA A 146 -16.84 2.13 10.62
N GLY A 147 -17.67 1.94 11.65
CA GLY A 147 -18.89 2.73 11.85
C GLY A 147 -18.69 4.10 12.52
N ALA A 148 -17.51 4.43 13.04
CA ALA A 148 -17.33 5.63 13.87
C ALA A 148 -17.55 6.97 13.12
N PRO A 149 -17.16 7.13 11.85
CA PRO A 149 -17.50 8.32 11.06
C PRO A 149 -19.00 8.46 10.72
N GLY A 150 -19.79 7.39 10.83
CA GLY A 150 -21.19 7.31 10.43
C GLY A 150 -21.54 5.92 9.87
N ASP A 151 -22.82 5.73 9.52
CA ASP A 151 -23.30 4.49 8.92
C ASP A 151 -22.53 4.18 7.63
N LEU A 152 -22.19 2.91 7.43
CA LEU A 152 -21.59 2.43 6.18
C LEU A 152 -22.66 2.38 5.10
N HIS A 153 -22.31 2.75 3.87
CA HIS A 153 -23.26 2.74 2.74
C HIS A 153 -22.66 2.14 1.47
N GLY A 154 -23.52 1.61 0.60
CA GLY A 154 -23.13 1.06 -0.70
C GLY A 154 -21.98 0.05 -0.60
N ASP A 155 -20.89 0.34 -1.31
CA ASP A 155 -19.70 -0.50 -1.39
C ASP A 155 -19.07 -0.78 -0.02
N GLU A 156 -19.14 0.14 0.94
CA GLU A 156 -18.54 -0.05 2.26
C GLU A 156 -19.21 -1.20 3.03
N LYS A 157 -20.54 -1.39 2.85
CA LYS A 157 -21.26 -2.54 3.44
C LYS A 157 -20.84 -3.85 2.78
N THR A 158 -20.73 -3.86 1.46
CA THR A 158 -20.27 -5.03 0.70
C THR A 158 -18.86 -5.44 1.11
N ARG A 159 -17.96 -4.46 1.25
CA ARG A 159 -16.59 -4.69 1.72
C ARG A 159 -16.55 -5.17 3.16
N LEU A 160 -17.37 -4.61 4.05
CA LEU A 160 -17.48 -5.10 5.42
C LEU A 160 -17.94 -6.57 5.47
N ALA A 161 -18.97 -6.94 4.70
CA ALA A 161 -19.45 -8.32 4.64
C ALA A 161 -18.35 -9.29 4.21
N ARG A 162 -17.56 -8.93 3.19
CA ARG A 162 -16.39 -9.70 2.77
C ARG A 162 -15.36 -9.86 3.89
N ILE A 163 -15.09 -8.81 4.67
CA ILE A 163 -14.19 -8.90 5.83
C ILE A 163 -14.75 -9.86 6.89
N GLU A 164 -16.06 -9.83 7.15
CA GLU A 164 -16.70 -10.73 8.11
C GLU A 164 -16.52 -12.21 7.72
N GLU A 165 -16.67 -12.53 6.44
CA GLU A 165 -16.40 -13.87 5.90
C GLU A 165 -14.95 -14.30 6.09
N LEU A 166 -13.99 -13.41 5.81
CA LEU A 166 -12.56 -13.69 5.96
C LEU A 166 -12.19 -13.94 7.43
N PHE A 167 -12.78 -13.18 8.37
CA PHE A 167 -12.56 -13.40 9.81
C PHE A 167 -13.17 -14.72 10.30
N ALA A 168 -14.28 -15.13 9.69
CA ALA A 168 -14.93 -16.41 9.97
C ALA A 168 -14.16 -17.63 9.40
N SER A 169 -13.36 -17.44 8.35
CA SER A 169 -12.63 -18.51 7.65
C SER A 169 -11.44 -19.06 8.44
N THR A 170 -11.37 -20.37 8.65
CA THR A 170 -10.28 -21.02 9.40
C THR A 170 -9.05 -21.21 8.51
N GLY A 171 -8.11 -20.26 8.53
CA GLY A 171 -6.72 -20.37 8.04
C GLY A 171 -6.49 -20.74 6.57
N ARG A 172 -7.52 -21.13 5.82
CA ARG A 172 -7.49 -21.45 4.41
C ARG A 172 -7.98 -20.22 3.65
N ALA A 173 -7.03 -19.51 3.03
CA ALA A 173 -7.33 -18.40 2.15
C ALA A 173 -8.45 -18.83 1.19
N LEU A 174 -9.58 -18.13 1.21
CA LEU A 174 -10.63 -18.32 0.23
C LEU A 174 -9.99 -18.06 -1.15
N PRO A 175 -10.16 -18.96 -2.14
CA PRO A 175 -9.62 -18.73 -3.46
C PRO A 175 -10.23 -17.44 -4.01
N SER A 176 -9.38 -16.53 -4.50
CA SER A 176 -9.80 -15.29 -5.17
C SER A 176 -10.91 -15.60 -6.18
N PRO A 177 -11.95 -14.76 -6.30
CA PRO A 177 -13.08 -15.00 -7.22
C PRO A 177 -12.62 -15.20 -8.68
N ASP A 178 -11.52 -14.57 -9.10
CA ASP A 178 -10.90 -14.79 -10.42
C ASP A 178 -10.47 -16.25 -10.66
N ARG A 179 -10.09 -16.95 -9.60
CA ARG A 179 -9.72 -18.37 -9.67
C ARG A 179 -10.95 -19.29 -9.64
N GLN A 180 -12.06 -18.85 -9.08
CA GLN A 180 -13.33 -19.59 -9.09
C GLN A 180 -14.00 -19.52 -10.47
N ALA A 181 -13.91 -18.38 -11.16
CA ALA A 181 -14.36 -18.24 -12.54
C ALA A 181 -13.58 -19.13 -13.52
N ALA A 182 -12.30 -19.38 -13.25
CA ALA A 182 -11.45 -20.28 -14.04
C ALA A 182 -11.71 -21.77 -13.77
N LEU A 183 -12.15 -22.13 -12.55
CA LEU A 183 -12.46 -23.53 -12.17
C LEU A 183 -13.88 -23.96 -12.54
N ALA A 184 -14.77 -23.02 -12.87
CA ALA A 184 -16.14 -23.31 -13.32
C ALA A 184 -16.26 -23.52 -14.85
N GLN A 185 -15.15 -23.40 -15.60
CA GLN A 185 -15.12 -23.48 -17.08
C GLN A 185 -14.23 -24.62 -17.63
N GLY A 186 -13.76 -25.53 -16.77
CA GLY A 186 -13.00 -26.72 -17.18
C GLY A 186 -13.72 -27.99 -16.76
#